data_AF-C9D785-F1
#
_entry.id   AF-C9D785-F1
#
_cell.length_a   1.000
_cell.length_b   1.000
_cell.length_c   1.000
_cell.angle_alpha   90.00
_cell.angle_beta   90.00
_cell.angle_gamma   90.00
#
_symmetry.space_group_name_H-M   'P 1'
#
loop_
_entity.id
_entity.type
_entity.pdbx_description
1 polymer ?
#
loop_
_entity_poly.entity_id
_entity_poly.type
_entity_poly.pdbx_seq_one_letter_code
_entity_poly.pdbx_strand_id
1 'polypeptide(L)'
;GGVMEAALRTVAEVLSGQSIENVEYEQVRGVEGIKEASVKIGDLTLKAAVAHGLGNARKLLDRIKAGEADYHFVEILPSPADKAEFPYHP
;
A
#
# COMPACT_ATOMS: atom_id res chain seq x y z
N GLY A 1 5.29 0.01 3.24
CA GLY A 1 5.90 -0.62 2.06
C GLY A 1 6.14 -2.10 2.30
N GLY A 2 7.07 -2.45 3.20
CA GLY A 2 7.40 -3.87 3.44
C GLY A 2 6.23 -4.71 3.97
N VAL A 3 5.33 -4.15 4.78
CA VAL A 3 4.14 -4.87 5.28
C VAL A 3 3.15 -5.15 4.15
N MET A 4 2.89 -4.17 3.30
CA MET A 4 2.08 -4.34 2.09
C MET A 4 2.59 -5.46 1.20
N GLU A 5 3.89 -5.50 0.94
CA GLU A 5 4.47 -6.53 0.08
C GLU A 5 4.32 -7.93 0.65
N ALA A 6 4.64 -8.10 1.93
CA ALA A 6 4.47 -9.39 2.60
C ALA A 6 3.02 -9.85 2.56
N ALA A 7 2.06 -8.96 2.86
CA ALA A 7 0.64 -9.28 2.85
C ALA A 7 0.15 -9.70 1.45
N LEU A 8 0.51 -8.96 0.39
CA LEU A 8 0.12 -9.27 -0.98
C LEU A 8 0.68 -10.61 -1.44
N ARG A 9 1.96 -10.90 -1.14
CA ARG A 9 2.58 -12.20 -1.46
C ARG A 9 1.87 -13.35 -0.77
N THR A 10 1.60 -13.22 0.54
CA THR A 10 0.89 -14.26 1.30
C THR A 10 -0.53 -14.49 0.78
N VAL A 11 -1.30 -13.43 0.53
CA VAL A 11 -2.68 -13.58 0.05
C VAL A 11 -2.71 -14.25 -1.33
N ALA A 12 -1.79 -13.88 -2.23
CA ALA A 12 -1.69 -14.51 -3.53
C ALA A 12 -1.31 -15.99 -3.45
N GLU A 13 -0.36 -16.34 -2.58
CA GLU A 13 0.01 -17.74 -2.35
C GLU A 13 -1.16 -18.55 -1.78
N VAL A 14 -1.88 -17.99 -0.81
CA VAL A 14 -3.06 -18.65 -0.20
C VAL A 14 -4.19 -18.85 -1.21
N LEU A 15 -4.42 -17.87 -2.11
CA LEU A 15 -5.52 -17.93 -3.06
C LEU A 15 -5.20 -18.74 -4.34
N SER A 16 -3.96 -18.71 -4.81
CA SER A 16 -3.56 -19.39 -6.05
C SER A 16 -2.77 -20.67 -5.86
N GLY A 17 -2.20 -20.90 -4.66
CA GLY A 17 -1.22 -21.95 -4.42
C GLY A 17 0.13 -21.71 -5.11
N GLN A 18 0.34 -20.51 -5.69
CA GLN A 18 1.56 -20.13 -6.40
C GLN A 18 2.18 -18.89 -5.75
N SER A 19 3.51 -18.86 -5.66
CA SER A 19 4.19 -17.65 -5.24
C SER A 19 4.19 -16.64 -6.40
N ILE A 20 3.90 -15.39 -6.08
CA ILE A 20 4.14 -14.26 -6.98
C ILE A 20 5.51 -13.70 -6.68
N GLU A 21 6.36 -13.65 -7.70
CA GLU A 21 7.73 -13.18 -7.58
C GLU A 21 7.81 -11.65 -7.54
N ASN A 22 6.94 -10.95 -8.28
CA ASN A 22 6.99 -9.50 -8.43
C ASN A 22 5.63 -8.86 -8.14
N VAL A 23 5.63 -7.84 -7.29
CA VAL A 23 4.52 -6.91 -7.08
C VAL A 23 4.98 -5.56 -7.61
N GLU A 24 4.30 -5.04 -8.62
CA GLU A 24 4.60 -3.72 -9.17
C GLU A 24 3.95 -2.64 -8.32
N TYR A 25 4.76 -1.65 -7.93
CA TYR A 25 4.33 -0.49 -7.17
C TYR A 25 4.45 0.74 -8.05
N GLU A 26 3.34 1.44 -8.25
CA GLU A 26 3.30 2.69 -8.96
C GLU A 26 3.11 3.84 -7.98
N GLN A 27 3.83 4.95 -8.21
CA GLN A 27 3.58 6.15 -7.43
C GLN A 27 2.33 6.85 -7.98
N VAL A 28 1.45 7.30 -7.09
CA VAL A 28 0.26 8.05 -7.50
C VAL A 28 0.69 9.36 -8.15
N ARG A 29 0.29 9.55 -9.40
CA ARG A 29 0.62 10.75 -10.15
C ARG A 29 0.10 12.00 -9.43
N GLY A 30 1.00 12.92 -9.12
CA GLY A 30 0.66 14.19 -8.46
C GLY A 30 0.51 14.12 -6.93
N VAL A 31 0.72 12.95 -6.30
CA VAL A 31 0.71 12.84 -4.83
C VAL A 31 1.96 12.13 -4.32
N GLU A 32 2.93 12.93 -3.88
CA GLU A 32 4.14 12.41 -3.25
C GLU A 32 3.81 11.73 -1.91
N GLY A 33 4.40 10.55 -1.68
CA GLY A 33 4.16 9.76 -0.47
C GLY A 33 2.93 8.86 -0.48
N ILE A 34 2.21 8.75 -1.61
CA ILE A 34 1.22 7.67 -1.83
C ILE A 34 1.71 6.76 -2.95
N LYS A 35 1.72 5.45 -2.69
CA LYS A 35 2.02 4.41 -3.67
C LYS A 35 0.83 3.47 -3.81
N GLU A 36 0.58 2.98 -5.00
CA GLU A 36 -0.46 2.00 -5.31
C GLU A 36 0.19 0.73 -5.85
N ALA A 37 -0.44 -0.41 -5.62
CA ALA A 37 -0.03 -1.70 -6.15
C ALA A 37 -1.26 -2.45 -6.63
N SER A 38 -1.10 -3.21 -7.72
CA SER A 38 -2.12 -4.12 -8.21
C SER A 38 -1.51 -5.48 -8.48
N VAL A 39 -2.19 -6.53 -8.01
CA VAL A 39 -1.78 -7.92 -8.19
C VAL A 39 -2.96 -8.69 -8.75
N LYS A 40 -2.76 -9.35 -9.88
CA LYS A 40 -3.76 -10.23 -10.48
C LYS A 40 -3.57 -11.66 -9.98
N ILE A 41 -4.63 -12.24 -9.41
CA ILE A 41 -4.67 -13.60 -8.88
C ILE A 41 -5.90 -14.28 -9.50
N GLY A 42 -5.69 -15.08 -10.53
CA GLY A 42 -6.80 -15.62 -11.34
C GLY A 42 -7.67 -14.49 -11.90
N ASP A 43 -8.95 -14.50 -11.55
CA ASP A 43 -9.94 -13.48 -11.96
C ASP A 43 -10.02 -12.28 -10.99
N LEU A 44 -9.38 -12.36 -9.83
CA LEU A 44 -9.35 -11.27 -8.85
C LEU A 44 -8.18 -10.34 -9.13
N THR A 45 -8.42 -9.03 -9.14
CA THR A 45 -7.36 -8.01 -9.10
C THR A 45 -7.36 -7.36 -7.73
N LEU A 46 -6.39 -7.73 -6.90
CA LEU A 46 -6.15 -7.08 -5.62
C LEU A 46 -5.48 -5.75 -5.85
N LYS A 47 -6.17 -4.68 -5.47
CA LYS A 47 -5.67 -3.30 -5.45
C LYS A 47 -5.32 -2.90 -4.04
N ALA A 48 -4.16 -2.31 -3.85
CA ALA A 48 -3.74 -1.85 -2.55
C ALA A 48 -2.99 -0.51 -2.62
N ALA A 49 -2.97 0.23 -1.51
CA ALA A 49 -2.31 1.52 -1.44
C ALA A 49 -1.51 1.70 -0.14
N VAL A 50 -0.39 2.42 -0.22
CA VAL A 50 0.46 2.79 0.92
C VAL A 50 0.51 4.30 1.00
N ALA A 51 0.16 4.89 2.14
CA ALA A 51 0.32 6.32 2.40
C ALA A 51 1.34 6.57 3.50
N HIS A 52 2.32 7.42 3.23
CA HIS A 52 3.33 7.89 4.17
C HIS A 52 2.94 9.26 4.74
N GLY A 53 2.75 9.34 6.04
CA GLY A 53 2.31 10.52 6.78
C GLY A 53 0.79 10.67 6.83
N LEU A 54 0.29 11.24 7.94
CA LEU A 54 -1.14 11.43 8.19
C LEU A 54 -1.82 12.38 7.18
N GLY A 55 -1.08 13.35 6.63
CA GLY A 55 -1.59 14.23 5.57
C GLY A 55 -1.92 13.47 4.29
N ASN A 56 -1.07 12.52 3.90
CA ASN A 56 -1.31 11.67 2.74
C ASN A 56 -2.37 10.60 3.03
N ALA A 57 -2.43 10.09 4.25
CA ALA A 57 -3.52 9.21 4.69
C ALA A 57 -4.88 9.89 4.50
N ARG A 58 -5.01 11.16 4.92
CA ARG A 58 -6.24 11.93 4.71
C ARG A 58 -6.59 12.07 3.23
N LYS A 59 -5.65 12.50 2.39
CA LYS A 59 -5.86 12.61 0.93
C LYS A 59 -6.32 11.29 0.31
N LEU A 60 -5.70 10.17 0.68
CA LEU A 60 -6.07 8.84 0.20
C LEU A 60 -7.50 8.48 0.60
N LEU A 61 -7.84 8.67 1.87
CA LEU A 61 -9.18 8.37 2.38
C LEU A 61 -10.26 9.27 1.77
N ASP A 62 -9.94 10.54 1.50
CA ASP A 62 -10.86 11.47 0.85
C ASP A 62 -11.14 11.04 -0.60
N ARG A 63 -10.11 10.58 -1.36
CA ARG A 63 -10.30 9.97 -2.70
C ARG A 63 -11.18 8.73 -2.67
N ILE A 64 -10.96 7.85 -1.68
CA ILE A 64 -11.78 6.64 -1.49
C ILE A 64 -13.24 7.02 -1.22
N LYS A 65 -13.48 7.98 -0.32
CA LYS A 65 -14.84 8.46 0.00
C LYS A 65 -15.53 9.13 -1.18
N ALA A 66 -14.78 9.81 -2.04
CA ALA A 66 -15.28 10.43 -3.25
C ALA A 66 -15.59 9.40 -4.37
N GLY A 67 -15.20 8.14 -4.20
CA GLY A 67 -15.33 7.10 -5.23
C GLY A 67 -14.29 7.22 -6.36
N GLU A 68 -13.24 8.02 -6.16
CA GLU A 68 -12.15 8.24 -7.13
C GLU A 68 -11.05 7.18 -7.02
N ALA A 69 -11.07 6.38 -5.96
CA ALA A 69 -10.12 5.31 -5.71
C ALA A 69 -10.79 4.16 -4.96
N ASP A 70 -10.41 2.94 -5.30
CA ASP A 70 -10.96 1.73 -4.70
C ASP A 70 -9.83 0.73 -4.45
N TYR A 71 -9.66 0.34 -3.18
CA TYR A 71 -8.61 -0.57 -2.74
C TYR A 71 -9.16 -1.59 -1.74
N HIS A 72 -8.63 -2.80 -1.82
CA HIS A 72 -8.95 -3.89 -0.90
C HIS A 72 -8.14 -3.77 0.40
N PHE A 73 -6.96 -3.16 0.32
CA PHE A 73 -6.06 -3.01 1.46
C PHE A 73 -5.31 -1.68 1.41
N VAL A 74 -5.19 -1.02 2.55
CA VAL A 74 -4.50 0.26 2.71
C VAL A 74 -3.55 0.20 3.89
N GLU A 75 -2.26 0.47 3.65
CA GLU A 75 -1.23 0.62 4.70
C GLU A 75 -1.02 2.11 4.98
N ILE A 76 -1.22 2.54 6.22
CA ILE A 76 -0.92 3.90 6.67
C ILE A 76 0.34 3.88 7.53
N LEU A 77 1.38 4.56 7.07
CA LEU A 77 2.61 4.76 7.81
C LEU A 77 2.59 6.17 8.42
N PRO A 78 2.62 6.32 9.76
CA PRO A 78 2.47 7.62 10.41
C PRO A 78 3.64 8.60 10.17
N SER A 79 4.82 8.10 9.75
CA SER A 79 6.02 8.87 9.46
C SER A 79 6.59 8.50 8.07
N PRO A 80 7.31 9.41 7.36
CA PRO A 80 8.17 9.02 6.24
C PRO A 80 9.08 7.87 6.69
N ALA A 81 9.32 6.88 5.83
CA ALA A 81 10.12 5.71 6.17
C ALA A 81 11.64 6.02 6.27
N ASP A 82 12.01 7.27 6.53
CA ASP A 82 13.36 7.64 6.87
C ASP A 82 13.58 7.40 8.36
N LYS A 83 14.57 6.55 8.63
CA LYS A 83 15.17 6.40 9.95
C LYS A 83 15.75 7.75 10.38
N ALA A 84 14.98 8.57 11.07
CA ALA A 84 15.49 9.65 11.90
C ALA A 84 14.43 9.99 12.95
N GLU A 85 14.81 9.84 14.21
CA GLU A 85 14.15 10.43 15.37
C GLU A 85 12.78 9.84 15.77
N PHE A 86 12.80 8.59 16.25
CA PHE A 86 12.15 8.39 17.55
C PHE A 86 13.09 9.00 18.59
N PRO A 87 12.74 10.08 19.30
CA PRO A 87 13.61 10.70 20.31
C PRO A 87 13.72 9.86 21.60
N TYR A 88 13.53 8.55 21.52
CA TYR A 88 13.56 7.66 22.67
C TYR A 88 14.47 6.47 22.38
N HIS A 89 15.76 6.72 22.48
CA HIS A 89 16.71 5.69 22.88
C HIS A 89 16.98 5.90 24.39
N PRO A 90 16.82 4.86 25.24
CA PRO A 90 17.21 4.95 26.64
C PRO A 90 18.71 5.17 26.82
#